data_AF-A0A0H2R309-F1
#
_entry.id   AF-A0A0H2R309-F1
#
_cell.length_a   1.000
_cell.length_b   1.000
_cell.length_c   1.000
_cell.angle_alpha   90.00
_cell.angle_beta   90.00
_cell.angle_gamma   90.00
#
_symmetry.space_group_name_H-M   'P 1'
#
loop_
_entity.id
_entity.type
_entity.pdbx_description
1 polymer ?
#
loop_
_entity_poly.entity_id
_entity_poly.type
_entity_poly.pdbx_seq_one_letter_code
_entity_poly.pdbx_strand_id
1 'polypeptide(L)'
;MQQFLKQTIESGRTDGYWIEAFPFKADNKVEAPDLIGYGLGTKDLNSKIKLFSNPYGHSGGNRQDLINTWKSEVITELEFPVAMRAHEIFSYADITSNGFNDLVICDQYGPSMNDLWADGGRVLWFENPGVRGDGKWTEHYIGKSAGMHRLKTGRFIWRSLGCFNHSTT
;
A
#
# COMPACT_ATOMS: atom_id res chain seq x y z
N MET A 1 -15.00 -8.09 27.80
CA MET A 1 -14.32 -8.95 26.81
C MET A 1 -14.80 -8.49 25.44
N GLN A 2 -13.90 -8.06 24.54
CA GLN A 2 -14.30 -7.61 23.21
C GLN A 2 -14.58 -8.83 22.33
N GLN A 3 -15.72 -8.85 21.64
CA GLN A 3 -16.07 -9.93 20.73
C GLN A 3 -15.51 -9.64 19.34
N PHE A 4 -14.91 -10.65 18.71
CA PHE A 4 -14.43 -10.57 17.34
C PHE A 4 -15.42 -11.27 16.41
N LEU A 5 -15.91 -10.56 15.41
CA LEU A 5 -16.67 -11.14 14.31
C LEU A 5 -15.69 -11.53 13.20
N LYS A 6 -15.70 -12.80 12.78
CA LYS A 6 -14.89 -13.27 11.66
C LYS A 6 -15.57 -12.91 10.34
N GLN A 7 -14.85 -12.27 9.44
CA GLN A 7 -15.25 -12.04 8.05
C GLN A 7 -14.11 -12.49 7.12
N THR A 8 -14.46 -13.16 6.02
CA THR A 8 -13.50 -13.52 4.97
C THR A 8 -13.56 -12.45 3.89
N ILE A 9 -12.44 -11.80 3.59
CA ILE A 9 -12.35 -10.77 2.55
C ILE A 9 -12.04 -11.40 1.19
N GLU A 10 -11.10 -12.35 1.17
CA GLU A 10 -10.78 -13.15 -0.01
C GLU A 10 -10.38 -14.57 0.42
N SER A 11 -10.80 -15.57 -0.36
CA SER A 11 -10.44 -16.98 -0.16
C SER A 11 -9.89 -17.56 -1.48
N GLY A 12 -9.30 -18.76 -1.41
CA GLY A 12 -8.78 -19.45 -2.60
C GLY A 12 -7.59 -18.76 -3.26
N ARG A 13 -6.84 -17.95 -2.51
CA ARG A 13 -5.59 -17.35 -3.00
C ARG A 13 -4.57 -18.44 -3.32
N THR A 14 -3.80 -18.23 -4.39
CA THR A 14 -2.68 -19.09 -4.78
C THR A 14 -1.50 -18.99 -3.80
N ASP A 15 -1.36 -17.85 -3.12
CA ASP A 15 -0.32 -17.57 -2.14
C ASP A 15 -0.71 -16.42 -1.17
N GLY A 16 0.18 -16.08 -0.24
CA GLY A 16 0.02 -14.93 0.65
C GLY A 16 1.30 -14.59 1.41
N TYR A 17 1.59 -13.29 1.55
CA TYR A 17 2.77 -12.79 2.27
C TYR A 17 2.51 -11.46 2.99
N TRP A 18 1.92 -10.47 2.29
CA TRP A 18 1.71 -9.13 2.83
C TRP A 18 0.23 -8.78 2.96
N ILE A 19 -0.09 -8.07 4.03
CA ILE A 19 -1.37 -7.39 4.24
C ILE A 19 -1.09 -6.05 4.92
N GLU A 20 -1.66 -4.97 4.41
CA GLU A 20 -1.52 -3.62 4.96
C GLU A 20 -2.89 -2.94 5.06
N ALA A 21 -3.12 -2.21 6.14
CA ALA A 21 -4.19 -1.23 6.18
C ALA A 21 -3.81 -0.01 5.33
N PHE A 22 -4.66 0.34 4.37
CA PHE A 22 -4.42 1.37 3.37
C PHE A 22 -5.52 2.42 3.41
N PRO A 23 -5.33 3.55 4.12
CA PRO A 23 -6.22 4.69 3.97
C PRO A 23 -6.07 5.23 2.54
N PHE A 24 -7.13 5.20 1.75
CA PHE A 24 -7.06 5.67 0.36
C PHE A 24 -6.81 7.19 0.27
N LYS A 25 -7.39 7.94 1.21
CA LYS A 25 -7.14 9.37 1.38
C LYS A 25 -6.04 9.59 2.41
N ALA A 26 -5.27 10.65 2.19
CA ALA A 26 -4.20 11.09 3.08
C ALA A 26 -4.70 12.04 4.19
N ASP A 27 -6.01 12.30 4.27
CA ASP A 27 -6.57 13.05 5.38
C ASP A 27 -6.55 12.20 6.66
N ASN A 28 -6.08 12.78 7.76
CA ASN A 28 -6.00 12.10 9.07
C ASN A 28 -7.39 11.81 9.69
N LYS A 29 -8.45 11.76 8.88
CA LYS A 29 -9.78 11.40 9.35
C LYS A 29 -9.81 9.90 9.58
N VAL A 30 -10.43 9.52 10.70
CA VAL A 30 -10.58 8.13 11.13
C VAL A 30 -11.68 7.48 10.27
N GLU A 31 -11.39 7.26 8.99
CA GLU A 31 -12.13 6.33 8.15
C GLU A 31 -11.56 4.92 8.34
N ALA A 32 -12.41 3.90 8.27
CA ALA A 32 -11.95 2.53 8.26
C ALA A 32 -11.16 2.30 6.96
N PRO A 33 -9.85 1.99 7.02
CA PRO A 33 -9.00 1.95 5.84
C PRO A 33 -9.39 0.78 4.91
N ASP A 34 -9.05 0.92 3.64
CA ASP A 34 -9.00 -0.19 2.69
C ASP A 34 -7.87 -1.15 3.11
N LEU A 35 -7.72 -2.27 2.41
CA LEU A 35 -6.59 -3.18 2.59
C LEU A 35 -5.85 -3.36 1.29
N ILE A 36 -4.53 -3.53 1.35
CA ILE A 36 -3.77 -4.07 0.22
C ILE A 36 -3.16 -5.40 0.63
N GLY A 37 -3.29 -6.41 -0.24
CA GLY A 37 -2.77 -7.75 0.04
C GLY A 37 -2.25 -8.47 -1.20
N TYR A 38 -1.17 -9.21 -1.01
CA TYR A 38 -0.49 -9.97 -2.07
C TYR A 38 0.41 -11.07 -1.50
N GLY A 39 0.87 -11.97 -2.36
CA GLY A 39 1.95 -12.91 -2.07
C GLY A 39 3.19 -12.63 -2.92
N LEU A 40 4.14 -13.56 -2.98
CA LEU A 40 5.38 -13.36 -3.72
C LEU A 40 5.22 -13.68 -5.22
N GLY A 41 4.18 -14.42 -5.61
CA GLY A 41 4.12 -15.03 -6.93
C GLY A 41 5.10 -16.18 -7.06
N THR A 42 5.37 -16.58 -8.29
CA THR A 42 6.31 -17.65 -8.65
C THR A 42 7.14 -17.24 -9.85
N LYS A 43 8.10 -18.09 -10.27
CA LYS A 43 8.88 -17.86 -11.50
C LYS A 43 8.00 -17.79 -12.75
N ASP A 44 6.81 -18.40 -12.70
CA ASP A 44 5.89 -18.51 -13.83
C ASP A 44 4.67 -17.58 -13.72
N LEU A 45 4.51 -16.89 -12.57
CA LEU A 45 3.32 -16.08 -12.31
C LEU A 45 3.66 -14.85 -11.45
N ASN A 46 3.49 -13.68 -12.04
CA ASN A 46 3.59 -12.42 -11.32
C ASN A 46 2.53 -12.34 -10.21
N SER A 47 2.92 -11.73 -9.09
CA SER A 47 2.03 -11.48 -7.98
C SER A 47 1.13 -10.28 -8.27
N LYS A 48 -0.18 -10.46 -8.02
CA LYS A 48 -1.17 -9.38 -8.16
C LYS A 48 -1.24 -8.58 -6.88
N ILE A 49 -0.87 -7.30 -6.96
CA ILE A 49 -1.02 -6.34 -5.87
C ILE A 49 -2.48 -5.88 -5.85
N LYS A 50 -3.26 -6.37 -4.89
CA LYS A 50 -4.71 -6.12 -4.86
C LYS A 50 -5.07 -5.08 -3.80
N LEU A 51 -5.86 -4.08 -4.20
CA LEU A 51 -6.58 -3.18 -3.31
C LEU A 51 -7.96 -3.77 -3.01
N PHE A 52 -8.29 -3.92 -1.74
CA PHE A 52 -9.60 -4.37 -1.25
C PHE A 52 -10.31 -3.16 -0.63
N SER A 53 -11.35 -2.68 -1.29
CA SER A 53 -12.12 -1.52 -0.84
C SER A 53 -13.01 -1.89 0.34
N ASN A 54 -12.86 -1.14 1.43
CA ASN A 54 -13.57 -1.34 2.67
C ASN A 54 -15.02 -0.81 2.55
N PRO A 55 -16.03 -1.68 2.59
CA PRO A 55 -17.41 -1.24 2.43
C PRO A 55 -17.89 -0.38 3.61
N TYR A 56 -17.26 -0.50 4.79
CA TYR A 56 -17.61 0.25 6.01
C TYR A 56 -17.05 1.69 6.04
N GLY A 57 -16.07 2.01 5.19
CA GLY A 57 -15.51 3.37 5.06
C GLY A 57 -16.35 4.30 4.18
N HIS A 58 -17.27 3.74 3.39
CA HIS A 58 -17.97 4.47 2.32
C HIS A 58 -19.48 4.60 2.52
N SER A 59 -20.04 4.01 3.57
CA SER A 59 -21.49 3.88 3.69
C SER A 59 -22.00 4.29 5.08
N GLY A 60 -22.98 5.20 5.08
CA GLY A 60 -23.85 5.46 6.24
C GLY A 60 -24.93 4.38 6.44
N GLY A 61 -24.72 3.18 5.87
CA GLY A 61 -25.66 2.05 5.90
C GLY A 61 -25.46 1.14 7.11
N ASN A 62 -26.38 0.18 7.29
CA ASN A 62 -26.30 -0.77 8.39
C ASN A 62 -25.11 -1.74 8.19
N ARG A 63 -24.27 -1.91 9.22
CA ARG A 63 -23.03 -2.69 9.12
C ARG A 63 -23.27 -4.17 8.79
N GLN A 64 -24.40 -4.73 9.19
CA GLN A 64 -24.75 -6.12 8.88
C GLN A 64 -24.91 -6.38 7.37
N ASP A 65 -25.32 -5.38 6.59
CA ASP A 65 -25.60 -5.53 5.15
C ASP A 65 -24.33 -5.43 4.27
N LEU A 66 -23.19 -5.11 4.89
CA LEU A 66 -21.89 -4.91 4.22
C LEU A 66 -20.97 -6.13 4.37
N ILE A 67 -21.44 -7.16 5.07
CA ILE A 67 -20.74 -8.43 5.18
C ILE A 67 -20.72 -9.07 3.78
N ASN A 68 -19.51 -9.34 3.26
CA ASN A 68 -19.23 -9.89 1.92
C ASN A 68 -19.29 -8.91 0.72
N THR A 69 -19.25 -7.59 0.95
CA THR A 69 -19.27 -6.60 -0.16
C THR A 69 -17.91 -5.96 -0.47
N TRP A 70 -16.82 -6.47 0.11
CA TRP A 70 -15.47 -6.03 -0.23
C TRP A 70 -15.21 -6.27 -1.72
N LYS A 71 -14.92 -5.19 -2.43
CA LYS A 71 -14.52 -5.25 -3.84
C LYS A 71 -13.01 -5.24 -3.91
N SER A 72 -12.43 -5.96 -4.87
CA SER A 72 -11.00 -5.92 -5.11
C SER A 72 -10.70 -5.45 -6.53
N GLU A 73 -9.60 -4.73 -6.66
CA GLU A 73 -9.00 -4.36 -7.95
C GLU A 73 -7.50 -4.68 -7.94
N VAL A 74 -6.94 -4.95 -9.12
CA VAL A 74 -5.50 -5.20 -9.28
C VAL A 74 -4.82 -3.89 -9.65
N ILE A 75 -4.04 -3.35 -8.72
CA ILE A 75 -3.27 -2.12 -8.93
C ILE A 75 -2.13 -2.35 -9.93
N THR A 76 -1.43 -3.47 -9.78
CA THR A 76 -0.29 -3.84 -10.62
C THR A 76 0.04 -5.33 -10.44
N GLU A 77 0.94 -5.84 -11.29
CA GLU A 77 1.46 -7.20 -11.23
C GLU A 77 2.99 -7.16 -11.22
N LEU A 78 3.61 -7.74 -10.20
CA LEU A 78 5.06 -7.63 -9.94
C LEU A 78 5.71 -9.00 -9.75
N GLU A 79 6.99 -9.09 -10.09
CA GLU A 79 7.81 -10.28 -9.86
C GLU A 79 8.37 -10.26 -8.43
N PHE A 80 8.05 -11.26 -7.61
CA PHE A 80 8.59 -11.39 -6.25
C PHE A 80 8.50 -10.09 -5.40
N PRO A 81 7.32 -9.43 -5.30
CA PRO A 81 7.15 -8.31 -4.39
C PRO A 81 7.26 -8.78 -2.94
N VAL A 82 7.93 -7.98 -2.11
CA VAL A 82 8.15 -8.35 -0.71
C VAL A 82 7.48 -7.37 0.22
N ALA A 83 8.07 -6.19 0.39
CA ALA A 83 7.58 -5.21 1.35
C ALA A 83 6.94 -4.03 0.65
N MET A 84 5.85 -3.57 1.26
CA MET A 84 5.15 -2.37 0.84
C MET A 84 4.87 -1.50 2.04
N ARG A 85 4.86 -0.20 1.82
CA ARG A 85 4.33 0.77 2.78
C ARG A 85 3.54 1.84 2.07
N ALA A 86 2.46 2.21 2.73
CA ALA A 86 1.56 3.25 2.28
C ALA A 86 0.97 4.07 3.44
N HIS A 87 1.35 3.77 4.69
CA HIS A 87 0.80 4.45 5.85
C HIS A 87 1.84 4.73 6.95
N GLU A 88 1.87 5.98 7.36
CA GLU A 88 2.30 6.49 8.67
C GLU A 88 1.26 7.55 9.06
N ILE A 89 1.02 7.77 10.36
CA ILE A 89 -0.01 8.65 10.96
C ILE A 89 0.11 10.16 10.59
N PHE A 90 0.95 10.50 9.61
CA PHE A 90 1.14 11.84 9.09
C PHE A 90 1.49 11.82 7.60
N SER A 91 0.55 11.43 6.72
CA SER A 91 0.56 11.73 5.26
C SER A 91 1.85 11.47 4.46
N TYR A 92 2.80 10.66 4.91
CA TYR A 92 4.12 10.51 4.24
C TYR A 92 4.10 9.60 3.00
N ALA A 93 2.93 9.13 2.61
CA ALA A 93 2.70 8.40 1.37
C ALA A 93 1.88 9.20 0.36
N ASP A 94 1.42 10.42 0.66
CA ASP A 94 0.90 11.35 -0.35
C ASP A 94 2.08 12.06 -1.04
N ILE A 95 2.73 11.35 -1.95
CA ILE A 95 3.95 11.79 -2.64
C ILE A 95 3.60 12.95 -3.56
N THR A 96 2.45 12.88 -4.21
CA THR A 96 1.95 13.91 -5.14
C THR A 96 1.33 15.12 -4.44
N SER A 97 1.10 15.06 -3.13
CA SER A 97 0.41 16.09 -2.35
C SER A 97 -1.00 16.40 -2.88
N ASN A 98 -1.67 15.39 -3.43
CA ASN A 98 -3.01 15.50 -4.03
C ASN A 98 -4.13 15.06 -3.06
N GLY A 99 -3.79 14.66 -1.84
CA GLY A 99 -4.72 14.22 -0.82
C GLY A 99 -5.05 12.72 -0.85
N PHE A 100 -4.38 11.94 -1.68
CA PHE A 100 -4.52 10.48 -1.76
C PHE A 100 -3.20 9.82 -1.41
N ASN A 101 -3.25 8.70 -0.65
CA ASN A 101 -2.01 7.98 -0.36
C ASN A 101 -1.59 7.19 -1.60
N ASP A 102 -0.33 7.32 -1.96
CA ASP A 102 0.37 6.53 -2.97
C ASP A 102 0.94 5.25 -2.34
N LEU A 103 1.35 4.30 -3.18
CA LEU A 103 1.92 3.02 -2.76
C LEU A 103 3.43 3.03 -2.94
N VAL A 104 4.23 2.64 -1.93
CA VAL A 104 5.66 2.38 -2.13
C VAL A 104 5.95 0.90 -1.88
N ILE A 105 6.59 0.22 -2.83
CA ILE A 105 6.77 -1.24 -2.80
C ILE A 105 8.15 -1.63 -3.34
N CYS A 106 8.69 -2.74 -2.84
CA CYS A 106 9.85 -3.38 -3.45
C CYS A 106 9.51 -4.73 -4.09
N ASP A 107 10.13 -4.98 -5.23
CA ASP A 107 9.97 -6.17 -6.06
C ASP A 107 11.31 -6.65 -6.61
N GLN A 108 11.27 -7.66 -7.49
CA GLN A 108 12.44 -8.28 -8.09
C GLN A 108 13.41 -8.83 -7.02
N TYR A 109 12.88 -9.33 -5.90
CA TYR A 109 13.70 -9.90 -4.81
C TYR A 109 14.40 -11.19 -5.25
N GLY A 110 13.73 -11.98 -6.11
CA GLY A 110 14.03 -13.38 -6.37
C GLY A 110 13.15 -14.30 -5.51
N PRO A 111 13.10 -15.61 -5.81
CA PRO A 111 12.18 -16.53 -5.12
C PRO A 111 12.59 -16.85 -3.68
N SER A 112 13.87 -16.67 -3.30
CA SER A 112 14.34 -16.98 -1.94
C SER A 112 15.69 -16.31 -1.63
N MET A 113 16.10 -16.35 -0.37
CA MET A 113 17.43 -15.91 0.07
C MET A 113 18.61 -16.66 -0.60
N ASN A 114 18.37 -17.87 -1.11
CA ASN A 114 19.38 -18.68 -1.81
C ASN A 114 19.38 -18.41 -3.33
N ASP A 115 18.45 -17.61 -3.84
CA ASP A 115 18.26 -17.30 -5.25
C ASP A 115 17.82 -15.82 -5.35
N LEU A 116 18.68 -14.94 -4.85
CA LEU A 116 18.50 -13.50 -4.93
C LEU A 116 18.89 -13.02 -6.32
N TRP A 117 18.08 -12.14 -6.90
CA TRP A 117 18.43 -11.50 -8.16
C TRP A 117 19.46 -10.40 -7.93
N ALA A 118 20.66 -10.60 -8.47
CA ALA A 118 21.80 -9.72 -8.25
C ALA A 118 21.60 -8.29 -8.78
N ASP A 119 20.78 -8.14 -9.81
CA ASP A 119 20.39 -6.87 -10.41
C ASP A 119 18.99 -6.38 -10.02
N GLY A 120 18.31 -7.13 -9.12
CA GLY A 120 16.96 -6.87 -8.65
C GLY A 120 16.89 -6.02 -7.37
N GLY A 121 15.88 -6.30 -6.54
CA GLY A 121 15.56 -5.53 -5.33
C GLY A 121 15.18 -4.09 -5.64
N ARG A 122 14.33 -3.92 -6.65
CA ARG A 122 13.83 -2.63 -7.13
C ARG A 122 12.83 -2.05 -6.14
N VAL A 123 12.82 -0.72 -6.05
CA VAL A 123 11.86 0.07 -5.26
C VAL A 123 11.10 0.99 -6.21
N LEU A 124 9.78 0.93 -6.11
CA LEU A 124 8.83 1.68 -6.93
C LEU A 124 7.89 2.47 -6.03
N TRP A 125 7.30 3.52 -6.58
CA TRP A 125 6.03 4.03 -6.08
C TRP A 125 4.95 4.02 -7.18
N PHE A 126 3.69 3.85 -6.77
CA PHE A 126 2.54 3.87 -7.65
C PHE A 126 1.61 5.02 -7.26
N GLU A 127 1.32 5.87 -8.24
CA GLU A 127 0.47 7.05 -8.09
C GLU A 127 -1.00 6.66 -7.95
N ASN A 128 -1.64 7.09 -6.87
CA ASN A 128 -3.07 6.87 -6.65
C ASN A 128 -3.89 7.83 -7.53
N PRO A 129 -4.73 7.34 -8.45
CA PRO A 129 -5.49 8.17 -9.38
C PRO A 129 -6.65 8.95 -8.71
N GLY A 130 -6.87 8.77 -7.40
CA GLY A 130 -7.95 9.41 -6.65
C GLY A 130 -9.33 8.79 -6.88
N VAL A 131 -9.44 7.82 -7.79
CA VAL A 131 -10.67 7.08 -8.12
C VAL A 131 -10.40 5.57 -8.04
N ARG A 132 -11.28 4.84 -7.36
CA ARG A 132 -11.22 3.37 -7.27
C ARG A 132 -11.81 2.72 -8.52
N GLY A 133 -11.29 1.57 -8.92
CA GLY A 133 -11.76 0.81 -10.06
C GLY A 133 -11.26 1.29 -11.41
N ASP A 134 -10.34 2.27 -11.44
CA ASP A 134 -9.76 2.82 -12.68
C ASP A 134 -8.65 1.93 -13.25
N GLY A 135 -8.26 0.87 -12.53
CA GLY A 135 -7.32 -0.14 -13.00
C GLY A 135 -5.89 0.13 -12.54
N LYS A 136 -4.92 0.00 -13.46
CA LYS A 136 -3.50 0.01 -13.11
C LYS A 136 -3.02 1.41 -12.77
N TRP A 137 -2.35 1.55 -11.62
CA TRP A 137 -1.78 2.83 -11.19
C TRP A 137 -0.49 3.16 -11.94
N THR A 138 -0.17 4.45 -12.07
CA THR A 138 1.06 4.90 -12.74
C THR A 138 2.28 4.49 -11.92
N GLU A 139 3.24 3.79 -12.53
CA GLU A 139 4.48 3.33 -11.90
C GLU A 139 5.59 4.38 -12.00
N HIS A 140 6.36 4.54 -10.93
CA HIS A 140 7.54 5.40 -10.87
C HIS A 140 8.70 4.71 -10.15
N TYR A 141 9.88 4.70 -10.79
CA TYR A 141 11.09 4.11 -10.23
C TYR A 141 11.75 5.01 -9.18
N ILE A 142 12.15 4.44 -8.04
CA ILE A 142 12.92 5.12 -6.98
C ILE A 142 14.40 4.70 -7.04
N GLY A 143 14.67 3.40 -7.04
CA GLY A 143 16.02 2.88 -6.90
C GLY A 143 16.04 1.36 -6.84
N LYS A 144 17.22 0.77 -6.65
CA LYS A 144 17.35 -0.68 -6.44
C LYS A 144 18.56 -1.04 -5.59
N SER A 145 18.46 -2.14 -4.87
CA SER A 145 19.55 -2.77 -4.14
C SER A 145 19.25 -4.25 -3.97
N ALA A 146 20.17 -5.12 -4.39
CA ALA A 146 19.97 -6.56 -4.34
C ALA A 146 19.52 -7.03 -2.95
N GLY A 147 18.51 -7.90 -2.91
CA GLY A 147 17.95 -8.41 -1.66
C GLY A 147 17.11 -7.40 -0.87
N MET A 148 16.64 -6.29 -1.48
CA MET A 148 15.70 -5.37 -0.86
C MET A 148 14.47 -6.12 -0.32
N HIS A 149 14.28 -6.05 1.00
CA HIS A 149 13.29 -6.90 1.70
C HIS A 149 12.37 -6.11 2.63
N ARG A 150 12.71 -4.89 3.04
CA ARG A 150 11.87 -4.02 3.87
C ARG A 150 12.11 -2.56 3.53
N LEU A 151 11.04 -1.77 3.58
CA LEU A 151 11.08 -0.34 3.42
C LEU A 151 10.04 0.33 4.32
N LYS A 152 10.23 1.63 4.57
CA LYS A 152 9.35 2.54 5.29
C LYS A 152 9.43 3.93 4.65
N THR A 153 8.28 4.59 4.52
CA THR A 153 8.19 6.01 4.17
C THR A 153 8.19 6.85 5.44
N GLY A 154 8.64 8.10 5.34
CA GLY A 154 8.73 8.99 6.49
C GLY A 154 9.67 10.15 6.25
N ARG A 155 9.67 11.11 7.17
CA ARG A 155 10.61 12.25 7.17
C ARG A 155 11.78 11.94 8.09
N PHE A 156 12.84 11.34 7.52
CA PHE A 156 13.98 10.88 8.33
C PHE A 156 15.00 11.98 8.64
N ILE A 157 15.22 12.93 7.71
CA ILE A 157 16.32 13.91 7.81
C ILE A 157 15.88 15.38 7.70
N TRP A 158 14.59 15.66 7.42
CA TRP A 158 14.06 17.03 7.32
C TRP A 158 12.99 17.29 8.39
N ARG A 159 13.20 18.31 9.21
CA ARG A 159 12.12 19.03 9.93
C ARG A 159 11.73 20.23 9.08
N SER A 160 10.48 20.68 9.15
CA SER A 160 10.19 22.08 8.84
C SER A 160 11.10 22.90 9.75
N LEU A 161 12.04 23.63 9.17
CA LEU A 161 12.58 24.80 9.84
C LEU A 161 11.36 25.63 10.25
N GLY A 162 11.16 25.83 11.55
CA GLY A 162 10.31 26.92 12.00
C GLY A 162 10.93 28.18 11.42
N CYS A 163 10.40 28.64 10.29
CA CYS A 163 10.81 29.90 9.71
C CYS A 163 10.51 30.99 10.73
N PHE A 164 11.59 31.56 11.25
CA PHE A 164 11.72 32.81 11.96
C PHE A 164 10.53 33.75 11.75
N ASN A 165 9.74 33.97 12.80
CA ASN A 165 9.08 35.25 12.99
C ASN A 165 10.18 36.28 13.27
N HIS A 166 10.73 36.90 12.24
CA HIS A 166 11.26 38.26 12.40
C HIS A 166 10.08 39.21 12.28
N SER A 167 9.47 39.50 13.43
CA SER A 167 8.74 40.73 13.63
C SER A 167 9.75 41.87 13.54
N THR A 168 9.85 42.51 12.38
CA THR A 168 10.34 43.89 12.32
C THR A 168 9.16 44.81 12.60
N THR A 169 9.35 45.60 13.65
CA THR A 169 8.60 46.78 14.12
C THR A 169 7.82 47.55 13.08
#